data_AF-A0A940LY25-F1
#
_entry.id   AF-A0A940LY25-F1
#
_cell.length_a   1.000
_cell.length_b   1.000
_cell.length_c   1.000
_cell.angle_alpha   90.00
_cell.angle_beta   90.00
_cell.angle_gamma   90.00
#
_symmetry.space_group_name_H-M   'P 1'
#
loop_
_entity.id
_entity.type
_entity.pdbx_description
1 polymer ?
#
loop_
_entity_poly.entity_id
_entity_poly.type
_entity_poly.pdbx_seq_one_letter_code
_entity_poly.pdbx_strand_id
1 'polypeptide(L)'
;MMFAKRLREGVRSGRITCSVRIWQRPKVKTGGVYAVEGGHIVVEAIREIVMEDVTEELARRSGFDGIGDLLETARHGPGTNVYLVEFRFVGTEG
;
A
#
# COMPACT_ATOMS: atom_id res chain seq x y z
N MET A 1 -8.85 -3.04 -2.16
CA MET A 1 -7.77 -2.39 -1.38
C MET A 1 -8.37 -1.15 -0.74
N MET A 2 -8.07 -0.84 0.52
CA MET A 2 -8.54 0.40 1.16
C MET A 2 -7.34 1.15 1.74
N PHE A 3 -7.33 2.48 1.56
CA PHE A 3 -6.31 3.38 2.09
C PHE A 3 -6.93 4.28 3.15
N ALA A 4 -6.16 4.53 4.21
CA ALA A 4 -6.50 5.54 5.21
C ALA A 4 -6.69 6.90 4.52
N LYS A 5 -7.64 7.70 5.00
CA LYS A 5 -8.04 8.97 4.37
C LYS A 5 -6.84 9.88 4.05
N ARG A 6 -5.87 9.95 4.96
CA ARG A 6 -4.63 10.73 4.80
C ARG A 6 -3.75 10.31 3.62
N LEU A 7 -3.77 9.03 3.23
CA LEU A 7 -2.93 8.49 2.16
C LEU A 7 -3.59 8.61 0.77
N ARG A 8 -4.91 8.83 0.72
CA ARG A 8 -5.66 8.84 -0.56
C ARG A 8 -5.20 9.94 -1.50
N GLU A 9 -4.94 11.13 -0.96
CA GLU A 9 -4.42 12.26 -1.75
C GLU A 9 -3.04 11.94 -2.33
N GLY A 10 -2.14 11.37 -1.51
CA GLY A 10 -0.81 10.96 -1.97
C GLY A 10 -0.85 9.88 -3.05
N VAL A 11 -1.78 8.92 -2.93
CA VAL A 11 -2.01 7.90 -3.97
C VAL A 11 -2.55 8.53 -5.25
N ARG A 12 -3.57 9.38 -5.14
CA ARG A 12 -4.20 10.07 -6.29
C ARG A 12 -3.20 10.95 -7.05
N SER A 13 -2.34 11.66 -6.33
CA SER A 13 -1.30 12.50 -6.92
C SER A 13 -0.11 11.69 -7.48
N GLY A 14 -0.11 10.36 -7.36
CA GLY A 14 0.99 9.50 -7.78
C GLY A 14 2.25 9.60 -6.91
N ARG A 15 2.18 10.33 -5.79
CA ARG A 15 3.28 10.46 -4.82
C ARG A 15 3.49 9.16 -4.06
N ILE A 16 2.41 8.45 -3.77
CA ILE A 16 2.43 7.14 -3.11
C ILE A 16 2.15 6.07 -4.17
N THR A 17 3.15 5.24 -4.44
CA THR A 17 3.10 4.17 -5.45
C THR A 17 3.26 2.77 -4.86
N CYS A 18 3.37 2.68 -3.54
CA CYS A 18 3.51 1.41 -2.84
C CYS A 18 2.82 1.47 -1.48
N SER A 19 2.47 0.31 -0.94
CA SER A 19 1.87 0.21 0.38
C SER A 19 2.18 -1.12 1.03
N VAL A 20 2.56 -1.05 2.30
CA VAL A 20 2.83 -2.21 3.12
C VAL A 20 1.53 -2.71 3.76
N ARG A 21 1.31 -4.03 3.73
CA ARG A 21 0.14 -4.69 4.32
C ARG A 21 0.58 -5.93 5.07
N ILE A 22 0.10 -6.10 6.30
CA ILE A 22 0.37 -7.30 7.09
C ILE A 22 -0.85 -8.20 7.02
N TRP A 23 -0.71 -9.35 6.37
CA TRP A 23 -1.78 -10.34 6.19
C TRP A 23 -1.28 -11.75 6.48
N GLN A 24 -2.20 -12.71 6.62
CA GLN A 24 -1.84 -14.14 6.62
C GLN A 24 -1.64 -14.67 5.19
N ARG A 25 -2.34 -14.08 4.22
CA ARG A 25 -2.29 -14.42 2.79
C ARG A 25 -2.56 -13.17 1.95
N PRO A 26 -1.98 -13.06 0.74
CA PRO A 26 -2.22 -11.93 -0.15
C PRO A 26 -3.72 -11.79 -0.48
N LYS A 27 -4.31 -10.63 -0.13
CA LYS A 27 -5.72 -10.30 -0.44
C LYS A 27 -5.90 -9.61 -1.79
N VAL A 28 -4.80 -9.26 -2.45
CA VAL A 28 -4.79 -8.63 -3.78
C VAL A 28 -3.95 -9.48 -4.74
N LYS A 29 -4.09 -9.22 -6.04
CA LYS A 29 -3.34 -9.91 -7.09
C LYS A 29 -2.67 -8.91 -8.01
N THR A 30 -1.49 -9.25 -8.52
CA THR A 30 -0.82 -8.51 -9.59
C THR A 30 -1.73 -8.43 -10.82
N GLY A 31 -1.78 -7.26 -11.45
CA GLY A 31 -2.71 -6.91 -12.52
C GLY A 31 -4.14 -6.61 -12.05
N GLY A 32 -4.42 -6.74 -10.75
CA GLY A 32 -5.74 -6.44 -10.18
C GLY A 32 -6.01 -4.94 -10.16
N VAL A 33 -7.20 -4.56 -10.64
CA VAL A 33 -7.69 -3.18 -10.56
C VAL A 33 -8.57 -3.05 -9.31
N TYR A 34 -8.28 -2.05 -8.48
CA TYR A 34 -9.03 -1.79 -7.26
C TYR A 34 -9.51 -0.34 -7.22
N ALA A 35 -10.80 -0.15 -6.90
CA ALA A 35 -11.35 1.16 -6.69
C ALA A 35 -10.72 1.85 -5.47
N VAL A 36 -10.37 3.12 -5.65
CA VAL A 36 -9.94 4.03 -4.58
C VAL A 36 -10.75 5.31 -4.70
N GLU A 37 -10.69 6.18 -3.69
CA GLU A 37 -11.41 7.44 -3.74
C GLU A 37 -10.84 8.33 -4.86
N GLY A 38 -11.66 8.63 -5.87
CA GLY A 38 -11.29 9.46 -7.01
C GLY A 38 -10.66 8.72 -8.20
N GLY A 39 -10.69 7.38 -8.23
CA GLY A 39 -10.24 6.61 -9.39
C GLY A 39 -9.97 5.14 -9.08
N HIS A 40 -8.99 4.57 -9.78
CA HIS A 40 -8.59 3.18 -9.59
C HIS A 40 -7.08 3.10 -9.35
N ILE A 41 -6.64 1.97 -8.80
CA ILE A 41 -5.24 1.59 -8.80
C ILE A 41 -5.09 0.25 -9.50
N VAL A 42 -4.00 0.09 -10.23
CA VAL A 42 -3.57 -1.19 -10.78
C VAL A 42 -2.41 -1.68 -9.93
N VAL A 43 -2.54 -2.89 -9.36
CA VAL A 43 -1.43 -3.52 -8.65
C VAL A 43 -0.41 -4.03 -9.66
N GLU A 44 0.80 -3.47 -9.63
CA GLU A 44 1.88 -3.83 -10.55
C GLU A 44 2.71 -5.00 -10.01
N ALA A 45 2.90 -5.07 -8.69
CA ALA A 45 3.62 -6.18 -8.05
C ALA A 45 3.20 -6.38 -6.60
N ILE A 46 3.36 -7.61 -6.12
CA ILE A 46 3.16 -7.98 -4.72
C ILE A 46 4.36 -8.82 -4.33
N ARG A 47 5.08 -8.39 -3.28
CA ARG A 47 6.25 -9.09 -2.76
C ARG A 47 6.04 -9.34 -1.27
N GLU A 48 6.30 -10.56 -0.84
CA GLU A 48 6.47 -10.82 0.59
C GLU A 48 7.85 -10.28 1.00
N ILE A 49 7.87 -9.45 2.03
CA ILE A 49 9.08 -8.84 2.58
C ILE A 49 9.17 -9.17 4.07
N VAL A 50 10.33 -8.94 4.68
CA VAL A 50 10.46 -9.04 6.14
C VAL A 50 10.36 -7.65 6.78
N MET A 51 10.18 -7.62 8.10
CA MET A 51 10.13 -6.36 8.86
C MET A 51 11.42 -5.54 8.71
N GLU A 52 12.56 -6.21 8.49
CA GLU A 52 13.86 -5.58 8.27
C GLU A 52 13.93 -4.81 6.94
N ASP A 53 13.16 -5.21 5.92
CA ASP A 53 13.04 -4.48 4.66
C ASP A 53 12.20 -3.20 4.81
N VAL A 54 11.42 -3.07 5.90
CA VAL A 54 10.60 -1.89 6.16
C VAL A 54 11.48 -0.78 6.71
N THR A 55 12.18 -0.11 5.79
CA THR A 55 13.04 1.03 6.10
C THR A 55 12.25 2.34 6.21
N GLU A 56 12.86 3.38 6.77
CA GLU A 56 12.28 4.72 6.80
C GLU A 56 12.02 5.27 5.39
N GLU A 57 12.86 4.94 4.42
CA GLU A 57 12.64 5.30 3.02
C GLU A 57 11.37 4.64 2.47
N LEU A 58 11.16 3.35 2.75
CA LEU A 58 9.94 2.65 2.35
C LEU A 58 8.70 3.25 3.01
N ALA A 59 8.80 3.65 4.28
CA ALA A 59 7.74 4.33 4.99
C ALA A 59 7.38 5.67 4.31
N ARG A 60 8.37 6.50 4.02
CA ARG A 60 8.20 7.78 3.32
C ARG A 60 7.60 7.61 1.92
N ARG A 61 8.07 6.63 1.16
CA ARG A 61 7.51 6.29 -0.17
C ARG A 61 6.06 5.79 -0.09
N SER A 62 5.71 5.13 1.00
CA SER A 62 4.33 4.68 1.28
C SER A 62 3.43 5.80 1.84
N GLY A 63 3.97 7.01 2.07
CA GLY A 63 3.25 8.17 2.59
C GLY A 63 3.24 8.29 4.12
N PHE A 64 4.15 7.61 4.81
CA PHE A 64 4.30 7.61 6.27
C PHE A 64 5.56 8.36 6.69
N ASP A 65 5.55 9.01 7.85
CA ASP A 65 6.71 9.78 8.33
C ASP A 65 7.86 8.87 8.82
N GLY A 66 7.50 7.66 9.29
CA GLY A 66 8.45 6.66 9.76
C GLY A 66 7.85 5.26 9.86
N ILE A 67 8.70 4.30 10.24
CA ILE A 67 8.37 2.88 10.30
C ILE A 67 7.24 2.61 11.31
N GLY A 68 7.24 3.31 12.46
CA GLY A 68 6.20 3.15 13.50
C GLY A 68 4.78 3.41 13.01
N ASP A 69 4.54 4.56 12.35
CA ASP A 69 3.20 4.92 11.83
C ASP A 69 2.74 3.95 10.73
N LEU A 70 3.69 3.50 9.91
CA LEU A 70 3.44 2.49 8.88
C LEU A 70 3.02 1.17 9.50
N LEU A 71 3.76 0.66 10.48
CA LEU A 71 3.49 -0.62 11.11
C LEU A 71 2.18 -0.60 11.91
N GLU A 72 1.90 0.48 12.62
CA GLU A 72 0.63 0.64 13.33
C GLU A 72 -0.56 0.56 12.37
N THR A 73 -0.44 1.22 11.21
CA THR A 73 -1.47 1.21 10.17
C THR A 73 -1.49 -0.10 9.38
N ALA A 74 -0.37 -0.79 9.22
CA ALA A 74 -0.30 -2.05 8.49
C ALA A 74 -0.81 -3.24 9.33
N ARG A 75 -0.67 -3.17 10.66
CA ARG A 75 -1.02 -4.23 11.62
C ARG A 75 -2.49 -4.20 12.00
N HIS A 76 -3.36 -4.44 11.02
CA HIS A 76 -4.79 -4.66 11.25
C HIS A 76 -5.15 -6.15 11.17
N GLY A 77 -5.09 -6.82 12.33
CA GLY A 77 -5.53 -8.21 12.50
C GLY A 77 -4.39 -9.20 12.81
N PRO A 78 -4.67 -10.52 12.79
CA PRO A 78 -3.73 -11.58 13.18
C PRO A 78 -2.73 -11.96 12.07
N GLY A 79 -2.49 -11.06 11.11
CA GLY A 79 -1.50 -11.28 10.07
C GLY A 79 -0.08 -11.15 10.63
N THR A 80 0.81 -12.02 10.17
CA THR A 80 2.24 -11.98 10.53
C THR A 80 3.14 -11.69 9.34
N ASN A 81 2.66 -11.93 8.12
CA ASN A 81 3.46 -11.79 6.91
C ASN A 81 3.31 -10.37 6.36
N VAL A 82 4.44 -9.74 6.06
CA VAL A 82 4.51 -8.39 5.52
C VAL A 82 4.54 -8.49 4.00
N TYR A 83 3.60 -7.80 3.34
CA TYR A 83 3.53 -7.72 1.90
C TYR A 83 3.73 -6.28 1.45
N LEU A 84 4.68 -6.06 0.56
CA LEU A 84 4.83 -4.84 -0.19
C LEU A 84 3.98 -4.94 -1.46
N VAL A 85 2.98 -4.08 -1.56
CA VAL A 85 2.12 -3.96 -2.73
C VAL A 85 2.52 -2.72 -3.51
N GLU A 86 3.07 -2.91 -4.70
CA GLU A 86 3.41 -1.84 -5.64
C GLU A 86 2.21 -1.63 -6.57
N PHE A 87 1.80 -0.38 -6.76
CA PHE A 87 0.64 -0.06 -7.58
C PHE A 87 0.79 1.32 -8.22
N ARG A 88 0.03 1.50 -9.30
CA ARG A 88 -0.09 2.77 -9.99
C ARG A 88 -1.51 3.28 -9.92
N PHE A 89 -1.67 4.56 -9.63
CA PHE A 89 -2.95 5.22 -9.79
C PHE A 89 -3.28 5.37 -11.27
N VAL A 90 -4.42 4.81 -11.66
CA VAL A 90 -5.02 5.03 -12.97
C VAL A 90 -6.32 5.77 -12.67
N GLY A 91 -6.41 7.02 -13.12
CA GLY A 91 -7.56 7.86 -12.82
C GLY A 91 -8.90 7.20 -13.19
N THR A 92 -10.00 7.85 -12.84
CA THR A 92 -11.27 7.50 -13.46
C THR A 92 -11.15 7.90 -14.93
N GLU A 93 -10.94 6.95 -15.84
CA GLU A 93 -11.32 7.20 -17.23
C GLU A 93 -12.85 7.25 -17.23
N GLY A 94 -13.38 8.48 -17.24
CA GLY A 94 -14.80 8.81 -17.11
C GLY A 94 -15.01 10.14 -16.38
#